data_AF-A0A316S759-F1
#
_entry.id   AF-A0A316S759-F1
#
_cell.length_a   1.000
_cell.length_b   1.000
_cell.length_c   1.000
_cell.angle_alpha   90.00
_cell.angle_beta   90.00
_cell.angle_gamma   90.00
#
_symmetry.space_group_name_H-M   'P 1'
#
loop_
_entity.id
_entity.type
_entity.pdbx_description
1 polymer ?
#
loop_
_entity_poly.entity_id
_entity_poly.type
_entity_poly.pdbx_seq_one_letter_code
_entity_poly.pdbx_strand_id
1 'polypeptide(L)'
;MYCVYCGHELPDDSVFCSACGKRQPAAGETAAKEPEKEVVEHCRLELVEEESGWSLFGNTRNRFKAITDNGEIIYQSERFKVSGFSYDGPEQTSKKYRDLVDKVVLELAVDGWKKLPGCRRRWFELDFERKRKD
;
A
#
# COMPACT_ATOMS: atom_id res chain seq x y z
N MET A 1 44.25 7.47 21.06
CA MET A 1 43.24 6.63 20.36
C MET A 1 43.77 6.06 19.03
N TYR A 2 43.12 5.08 18.38
CA TYR A 2 43.49 4.61 17.03
C TYR A 2 42.40 4.97 16.00
N CYS A 3 42.80 5.28 14.77
CA CYS A 3 41.89 5.58 13.67
C CYS A 3 41.01 4.36 13.33
N VAL A 4 39.68 4.52 13.37
CA VAL A 4 38.73 3.44 13.05
C VAL A 4 38.76 2.98 11.58
N TYR A 5 39.42 3.74 10.71
CA TYR A 5 39.49 3.44 9.27
C TYR A 5 40.82 2.87 8.80
N CYS A 6 41.93 3.18 9.47
CA CYS A 6 43.26 2.77 9.01
C CYS A 6 44.19 2.26 10.12
N GLY A 7 43.78 2.29 11.39
CA GLY A 7 44.57 1.80 12.52
C GLY A 7 45.75 2.68 12.93
N HIS A 8 45.94 3.86 12.32
CA HIS A 8 46.99 4.79 12.71
C HIS A 8 46.73 5.34 14.12
N GLU A 9 47.80 5.48 14.91
CA GLU A 9 47.74 6.07 16.24
C GLU A 9 47.44 7.57 16.14
N LEU A 10 46.46 8.03 16.90
CA LEU A 10 46.00 9.40 16.92
C LEU A 10 46.07 9.97 18.36
N PRO A 11 46.52 11.22 18.52
CA PRO A 11 46.34 11.96 19.77
C PRO A 11 44.87 11.98 20.19
N ASP A 12 44.57 11.90 21.48
CA ASP A 12 43.21 11.75 22.00
C ASP A 12 42.25 12.90 21.64
N ASP A 13 42.79 14.06 21.26
CA ASP A 13 42.01 15.25 20.86
C ASP A 13 41.83 15.36 19.32
N SER A 14 42.26 14.35 18.55
CA SER A 14 42.33 14.44 17.09
C SER A 14 40.98 14.18 16.42
N VAL A 15 40.39 15.25 15.87
CA VAL A 15 39.14 15.18 15.10
C VAL A 15 39.36 14.52 13.72
N PHE A 16 40.56 14.55 13.17
CA PHE A 16 40.90 13.98 11.86
C PHE A 16 42.15 13.12 11.94
N CYS A 17 42.19 12.05 11.13
CA CYS A 17 43.37 11.22 11.02
C CYS A 17 44.45 11.89 10.17
N SER A 18 45.63 12.14 10.73
CA SER A 18 46.79 12.69 10.02
C SER A 18 47.30 11.80 8.88
N ALA A 19 47.09 10.49 8.97
CA ALA A 19 47.57 9.53 7.97
C ALA A 19 46.59 9.29 6.81
N CYS A 20 45.27 9.21 7.07
CA CYS A 20 44.28 8.91 6.03
C CYS A 20 43.31 10.05 5.72
N GLY A 21 43.38 11.17 6.45
CA GLY A 21 42.54 12.36 6.28
C GLY A 21 41.09 12.20 6.74
N LYS A 22 40.65 11.01 7.18
CA LYS A 22 39.26 10.77 7.58
C LYS A 22 38.97 11.31 8.99
N ARG A 23 37.82 11.98 9.14
CA ARG A 23 37.30 12.48 10.42
C ARG A 23 36.97 11.32 11.36
N GLN A 24 37.38 11.40 12.62
CA GLN A 24 36.99 10.44 13.64
C GLN A 24 35.59 10.79 14.17
N PRO A 25 34.73 9.79 14.43
CA PRO A 25 33.45 10.04 15.07
C PRO A 25 33.69 10.59 16.49
N ALA A 26 33.08 11.72 16.82
CA ALA A 26 33.17 12.29 18.16
C ALA A 26 32.52 11.34 19.18
N ALA A 27 33.14 11.16 20.35
CA ALA A 27 32.58 10.39 21.45
C ALA A 27 31.26 11.03 21.93
N GLY A 28 30.15 10.66 21.31
CA GLY A 28 28.82 11.23 21.55
C GLY A 28 27.92 11.31 20.31
N GLU A 29 28.47 11.22 19.10
CA GLU A 29 27.68 11.26 17.85
C GLU A 29 27.49 9.85 17.28
N THR A 30 26.86 8.98 18.06
CA THR A 30 26.16 7.78 17.54
C THR A 30 24.69 7.80 17.95
N ALA A 31 24.05 8.96 17.79
CA ALA A 31 22.63 8.94 17.44
C ALA A 31 22.55 8.61 15.95
N ALA A 32 22.79 7.34 15.61
CA ALA A 32 22.30 6.80 14.36
C ALA A 32 20.79 7.08 14.37
N LYS A 33 20.32 8.02 13.54
CA LYS A 33 18.92 8.03 13.13
C LYS A 33 18.69 6.64 12.55
N GLU A 34 18.05 5.78 13.34
CA GLU A 34 17.46 4.56 12.85
C GLU A 34 16.68 4.96 11.58
N PRO A 35 16.93 4.33 10.42
CA PRO A 35 16.27 4.75 9.20
C PRO A 35 14.76 4.65 9.46
N GLU A 36 14.09 5.80 9.40
CA GLU A 36 12.64 5.96 9.44
C GLU A 36 12.08 4.95 8.43
N LYS A 37 11.64 3.78 8.92
CA LYS A 37 11.30 2.65 8.07
C LYS A 37 10.04 3.03 7.32
N GLU A 38 10.19 3.32 6.04
CA GLU A 38 9.06 3.55 5.14
C GLU A 38 8.25 2.25 5.07
N VAL A 39 7.08 2.23 5.73
CA VAL A 39 6.18 1.07 5.73
C VAL A 39 5.33 1.16 4.47
N VAL A 40 5.43 0.15 3.62
CA VAL A 40 4.57 0.01 2.44
C VAL A 40 3.38 -0.86 2.82
N GLU A 41 2.18 -0.29 2.68
CA GLU A 41 0.91 -0.98 2.88
C GLU A 41 0.34 -1.39 1.53
N HIS A 42 -0.34 -2.54 1.48
CA HIS A 42 -1.09 -3.01 0.33
C HIS A 42 -2.55 -3.25 0.67
N CYS A 43 -3.42 -3.02 -0.31
CA CYS A 43 -4.82 -3.42 -0.24
C CYS A 43 -5.33 -3.90 -1.60
N ARG A 44 -6.42 -4.64 -1.58
CA ARG A 44 -7.08 -5.17 -2.78
C ARG A 44 -8.56 -4.86 -2.81
N LEU A 45 -9.07 -4.62 -4.01
CA LEU A 45 -10.49 -4.40 -4.25
C LEU A 45 -11.20 -5.73 -4.49
N GLU A 46 -12.16 -6.05 -3.64
CA GLU A 46 -12.99 -7.25 -3.74
C GLU A 46 -14.47 -6.91 -3.93
N LEU A 47 -15.17 -7.77 -4.69
CA LEU A 47 -16.62 -7.75 -4.77
C LEU A 47 -17.19 -8.65 -3.68
N VAL A 48 -17.99 -8.08 -2.78
CA VAL A 48 -18.61 -8.81 -1.67
C VAL A 48 -20.12 -8.79 -1.83
N GLU A 49 -20.72 -9.97 -1.84
CA GLU A 49 -22.16 -10.16 -1.79
C GLU A 49 -22.65 -10.03 -0.34
N GLU A 50 -23.68 -9.22 -0.08
CA GLU A 50 -24.09 -8.89 1.29
C GLU A 50 -25.29 -9.67 1.81
N GLU A 51 -26.19 -10.15 0.95
CA GLU A 51 -27.25 -11.12 1.27
C GLU A 51 -28.15 -11.30 0.04
N SER A 52 -28.26 -12.54 -0.43
CA SER A 52 -29.12 -12.96 -1.53
C SER A 52 -30.39 -13.60 -0.94
N GLY A 53 -31.22 -12.79 -0.29
CA GLY A 53 -32.60 -13.18 -0.04
C GLY A 53 -33.25 -13.55 -1.36
N TRP A 54 -33.76 -14.79 -1.47
CA TRP A 54 -34.39 -15.43 -2.63
C TRP A 54 -34.84 -14.46 -3.72
N SER A 55 -33.93 -14.13 -4.64
CA SER A 55 -34.23 -13.25 -5.76
C SER A 55 -34.79 -14.10 -6.88
N LEU A 56 -36.10 -14.01 -7.12
CA LEU A 56 -36.78 -14.69 -8.25
C LEU A 56 -36.22 -14.28 -9.62
N PHE A 57 -35.46 -13.19 -9.68
CA PHE A 57 -34.85 -12.64 -10.89
C PHE A 57 -33.33 -12.83 -10.93
N GLY A 58 -32.77 -13.67 -10.06
CA GLY A 58 -31.34 -14.01 -10.02
C GLY A 58 -30.40 -12.88 -9.56
N ASN A 59 -30.83 -11.62 -9.46
CA ASN A 59 -29.92 -10.53 -9.11
C ASN A 59 -29.42 -10.63 -7.65
N THR A 60 -28.13 -10.40 -7.44
CA THR A 60 -27.50 -10.36 -6.11
C THR A 60 -27.12 -8.93 -5.72
N ARG A 61 -27.15 -8.63 -4.41
CA ARG A 61 -26.75 -7.33 -3.86
C ARG A 61 -25.28 -7.40 -3.45
N ASN A 62 -24.48 -6.55 -4.08
CA ASN A 62 -23.04 -6.52 -3.93
C ASN A 62 -22.56 -5.13 -3.55
N ARG A 63 -21.34 -5.07 -3.03
CA ARG A 63 -20.55 -3.85 -2.90
C ARG A 63 -19.08 -4.15 -3.17
N PHE A 64 -18.33 -3.13 -3.54
CA PHE A 64 -16.88 -3.21 -3.56
C PHE A 64 -16.32 -2.90 -2.17
N LYS A 65 -15.29 -3.63 -1.75
CA LYS A 65 -14.54 -3.37 -0.53
C LYS A 65 -13.04 -3.35 -0.83
N ALA A 66 -12.32 -2.36 -0.34
CA ALA A 66 -10.86 -2.45 -0.33
C ALA A 66 -10.39 -3.03 1.01
N ILE A 67 -9.65 -4.13 0.93
CA ILE A 67 -9.22 -4.93 2.09
C ILE A 67 -7.70 -4.95 2.11
N THR A 68 -7.09 -4.58 3.25
CA THR A 68 -5.64 -4.62 3.43
C THR A 68 -5.13 -6.06 3.57
N ASP A 69 -3.83 -6.26 3.46
CA ASP A 69 -3.20 -7.58 3.69
C ASP A 69 -3.48 -8.15 5.08
N ASN A 70 -3.74 -7.28 6.07
CA ASN A 70 -4.11 -7.66 7.43
C ASN A 70 -5.62 -7.92 7.61
N GLY A 71 -6.41 -7.82 6.55
CA GLY A 71 -7.86 -8.05 6.57
C GLY A 71 -8.70 -6.85 6.99
N GLU A 72 -8.10 -5.67 7.15
CA GLU A 72 -8.84 -4.45 7.50
C GLU A 72 -9.60 -3.91 6.28
N ILE A 73 -10.87 -3.55 6.46
CA ILE A 73 -11.69 -2.94 5.41
C ILE A 73 -11.52 -1.42 5.48
N ILE A 74 -10.74 -0.87 4.56
CA ILE A 74 -10.44 0.57 4.51
C ILE A 74 -11.38 1.36 3.60
N TYR A 75 -12.16 0.67 2.77
CA TYR A 75 -13.12 1.29 1.86
C TYR A 75 -14.33 0.38 1.63
N GLN A 76 -15.52 0.99 1.51
CA GLN A 76 -16.73 0.28 1.09
C GLN A 76 -17.58 1.16 0.18
N SER A 77 -17.96 0.65 -0.99
CA SER A 77 -18.87 1.34 -1.90
C SER A 77 -20.32 1.29 -1.42
N GLU A 78 -21.17 2.09 -2.06
CA GLU A 78 -22.62 1.87 -2.02
C GLU A 78 -22.99 0.49 -2.57
N ARG A 79 -24.17 -0.01 -2.18
CA ARG A 79 -24.69 -1.29 -2.64
C ARG A 79 -25.20 -1.16 -4.07
N PHE A 80 -24.92 -2.16 -4.89
CA PHE A 80 -25.44 -2.25 -6.24
C PHE A 80 -25.90 -3.67 -6.56
N LYS A 81 -26.79 -3.78 -7.54
CA LYS A 81 -27.25 -5.07 -8.06
C LYS A 81 -26.29 -5.55 -9.13
N VAL A 82 -25.94 -6.84 -9.06
CA VAL A 82 -25.29 -7.60 -10.13
C VAL A 82 -26.28 -8.68 -10.57
N SER A 83 -26.32 -8.97 -11.88
CA SER A 83 -27.18 -10.03 -12.40
C SER A 83 -26.65 -11.40 -11.97
N GLY A 84 -27.53 -12.31 -11.53
CA GLY A 84 -27.13 -13.69 -11.22
C GLY A 84 -26.72 -14.50 -12.44
N PHE A 85 -27.01 -14.00 -13.64
CA PHE A 85 -26.51 -14.56 -14.89
C PHE A 85 -25.05 -14.15 -15.16
N SER A 86 -24.50 -13.20 -14.40
CA SER A 86 -23.12 -12.75 -14.52
C SER A 86 -22.21 -13.56 -13.58
N TYR A 87 -21.78 -14.73 -14.05
CA TYR A 87 -20.91 -15.65 -13.29
C TYR A 87 -19.58 -15.01 -12.83
N ASP A 88 -19.02 -14.10 -13.63
CA ASP A 88 -17.76 -13.41 -13.33
C ASP A 88 -17.97 -12.05 -12.61
N GLY A 89 -19.19 -11.75 -12.17
CA GLY A 89 -19.53 -10.48 -11.52
C GLY A 89 -19.82 -9.35 -12.53
N PRO A 90 -19.67 -8.07 -12.15
CA PRO A 90 -20.04 -6.95 -13.01
C PRO A 90 -19.26 -6.94 -14.34
N GLU A 91 -19.96 -6.77 -15.46
CA GLU A 91 -19.35 -6.76 -16.79
C GLU A 91 -18.53 -5.49 -17.07
N GLN A 92 -17.37 -5.64 -17.69
CA GLN A 92 -16.47 -4.52 -18.03
C GLN A 92 -17.06 -3.55 -19.06
N THR A 93 -17.88 -4.06 -19.97
CA THR A 93 -18.53 -3.27 -21.04
C THR A 93 -19.54 -2.27 -20.48
N SER A 94 -20.16 -2.59 -19.35
CA SER A 94 -21.14 -1.74 -18.67
C SER A 94 -20.51 -0.46 -18.14
N LYS A 95 -20.92 0.69 -18.70
CA LYS A 95 -20.52 2.01 -18.22
C LYS A 95 -20.81 2.19 -16.72
N LYS A 96 -21.96 1.71 -16.26
CA LYS A 96 -22.36 1.79 -14.85
C LYS A 96 -21.31 1.15 -13.92
N TYR A 97 -20.82 -0.04 -14.25
CA TYR A 97 -19.85 -0.72 -13.40
C TYR A 97 -18.46 -0.10 -13.50
N ARG A 98 -18.06 0.36 -14.69
CA ARG A 98 -16.81 1.12 -14.87
C ARG A 98 -16.81 2.38 -14.02
N ASP A 99 -17.89 3.17 -14.08
CA ASP A 99 -18.02 4.39 -13.29
C ASP A 99 -17.95 4.09 -11.77
N LEU A 100 -18.48 2.95 -11.31
CA LEU A 100 -18.35 2.52 -9.91
C LEU A 100 -16.91 2.17 -9.54
N VAL A 101 -16.20 1.40 -10.37
CA VAL A 101 -14.79 1.04 -10.13
C VAL A 101 -13.90 2.29 -10.19
N ASP A 102 -14.12 3.18 -11.15
CA ASP A 102 -13.40 4.44 -11.29
C ASP A 102 -13.61 5.32 -10.06
N LYS A 103 -14.83 5.37 -9.52
CA LYS A 103 -15.11 6.06 -8.25
C LYS A 103 -14.28 5.49 -7.10
N VAL A 104 -14.19 4.16 -6.96
CA VAL A 104 -13.36 3.54 -5.90
C VAL A 104 -11.89 3.92 -6.07
N VAL A 105 -11.38 3.85 -7.31
CA VAL A 105 -9.97 4.20 -7.59
C VAL A 105 -9.69 5.65 -7.22
N LEU A 106 -10.61 6.58 -7.53
CA LEU A 106 -10.48 7.99 -7.19
C LEU A 106 -10.52 8.21 -5.67
N GLU A 107 -11.46 7.60 -4.95
CA GLU A 107 -11.58 7.74 -3.50
C GLU A 107 -10.35 7.16 -2.78
N LEU A 108 -9.86 6.00 -3.20
CA LEU A 108 -8.61 5.43 -2.68
C LEU A 108 -7.38 6.32 -3.00
N ALA A 109 -7.33 6.92 -4.20
CA ALA A 109 -6.25 7.84 -4.56
C ALA A 109 -6.24 9.10 -3.71
N VAL A 110 -7.41 9.63 -3.32
CA VAL A 110 -7.53 10.74 -2.36
C VAL A 110 -6.93 10.36 -1.00
N ASP A 111 -7.11 9.11 -0.58
CA ASP A 111 -6.54 8.55 0.66
C ASP A 111 -5.06 8.13 0.55
N GLY A 112 -4.40 8.47 -0.57
CA GLY A 112 -2.99 8.24 -0.82
C GLY A 112 -2.65 6.85 -1.37
N TRP A 113 -3.65 6.05 -1.73
CA TRP A 113 -3.44 4.74 -2.33
C TRP A 113 -3.20 4.84 -3.84
N LYS A 114 -2.10 4.27 -4.29
CA LYS A 114 -1.73 4.20 -5.70
C LYS A 114 -2.14 2.85 -6.26
N LYS A 115 -2.96 2.88 -7.32
CA LYS A 115 -3.32 1.67 -8.07
C LYS A 115 -2.10 1.06 -8.75
N LEU A 116 -1.91 -0.25 -8.58
CA LEU A 116 -0.89 -1.03 -9.28
C LEU A 116 -1.31 -1.37 -10.72
N PRO A 117 -0.36 -1.55 -11.65
CA PRO A 117 -0.68 -1.87 -13.03
C PRO A 117 -1.38 -3.23 -13.15
N GLY A 118 -2.37 -3.30 -14.05
CA GLY A 118 -3.12 -4.52 -14.33
C GLY A 118 -4.37 -4.71 -13.44
N CYS A 119 -4.85 -5.94 -13.45
CA CYS A 119 -5.94 -6.47 -12.62
C CYS A 119 -5.64 -7.94 -12.37
N ARG A 120 -6.28 -8.54 -11.37
CA ARG A 120 -6.15 -9.98 -11.09
C ARG A 120 -7.00 -10.81 -12.06
N ARG A 121 -7.89 -11.66 -11.53
CA ARG A 121 -8.70 -12.55 -12.37
C ARG A 121 -9.82 -11.76 -13.05
N ARG A 122 -10.44 -10.84 -12.32
CA ARG A 122 -11.55 -10.02 -12.81
C ARG A 122 -11.08 -8.58 -12.98
N TRP A 123 -11.61 -7.87 -13.98
CA TRP A 123 -11.16 -6.52 -14.34
C TRP A 123 -11.29 -5.48 -13.21
N PHE A 124 -12.20 -5.73 -12.25
CA PHE A 124 -12.43 -4.89 -11.07
C PHE A 124 -11.60 -5.33 -9.85
N GLU A 125 -10.92 -6.47 -9.89
CA GLU A 125 -9.99 -6.88 -8.83
C GLU A 125 -8.66 -6.17 -9.01
N LEU A 126 -8.56 -5.01 -8.37
CA LEU A 126 -7.42 -4.11 -8.46
C LEU A 126 -6.61 -4.15 -7.17
N ASP A 127 -5.29 -4.09 -7.29
CA ASP A 127 -4.36 -3.97 -6.16
C ASP A 127 -3.86 -2.54 -6.04
N PHE A 128 -3.59 -2.10 -4.81
CA PHE A 128 -3.11 -0.77 -4.50
C PHE A 128 -1.96 -0.83 -3.49
N GLU A 129 -1.12 0.19 -3.49
CA GLU A 129 -0.05 0.39 -2.52
C GLU A 129 -0.12 1.81 -1.93
N ARG A 130 0.29 1.97 -0.67
CA ARG A 130 0.52 3.27 -0.05
C ARG A 130 1.78 3.22 0.78
N LYS A 131 2.58 4.29 0.72
CA LYS A 131 3.77 4.46 1.56
C LYS A 131 3.40 5.31 2.77
N ARG A 132 3.66 4.82 3.97
CA ARG A 132 3.58 5.59 5.22
C ARG A 132 4.96 5.78 5.82
N LYS A 133 5.18 6.97 6.36
CA LYS A 133 6.28 7.25 7.27
C LYS A 133 5.73 7.01 8.67
N ASP A 134 6.41 6.16 9.43
CA ASP A 134 6.11 5.91 10.84
C ASP A 134 6.53 7.11 11.70
#